data_AF-A0A8X6QW08-F1
#
_entry.id   AF-A0A8X6QW08-F1
#
_cell.length_a   1.000
_cell.length_b   1.000
_cell.length_c   1.000
_cell.angle_alpha   90.00
_cell.angle_beta   90.00
_cell.angle_gamma   90.00
#
_symmetry.space_group_name_H-M   'P 1'
#
loop_
_entity.id
_entity.type
_entity.pdbx_description
1 polymer ?
#
loop_
_entity_poly.entity_id
_entity_poly.type
_entity_poly.pdbx_seq_one_letter_code
_entity_poly.pdbx_strand_id
1 'polypeptide(L)'
;MVKHQKSSNKKSSGSKGRDMLINVQAIHDVLTQTTEVQVQPIASVYLTAILQFITAEVIETALNSKLGQKQESTTLNTDDINKAIQADPDLMRLFNIT
;
A
#
# COMPACT_ATOMS: atom_id res chain seq x y z
N MET A 1 13.60 11.44 52.41
CA MET A 1 13.49 12.06 51.08
C MET A 1 12.98 11.02 50.10
N VAL A 2 11.71 11.12 49.71
CA VAL A 2 11.05 10.16 48.78
C VAL A 2 11.33 10.63 47.35
N LYS A 3 12.02 9.81 46.54
CA LYS A 3 12.23 10.08 45.11
C LYS A 3 10.99 9.62 44.34
N HIS A 4 10.22 10.58 43.81
CA HIS A 4 9.15 10.30 42.87
C HIS A 4 9.72 9.70 41.57
N GLN A 5 9.33 8.46 41.26
CA GLN A 5 9.54 7.87 39.95
C GLN A 5 8.62 8.57 38.94
N LYS A 6 9.21 9.23 37.93
CA LYS A 6 8.48 9.71 36.76
C LYS A 6 7.95 8.50 35.99
N SER A 7 6.64 8.33 35.98
CA SER A 7 5.93 7.44 35.05
C SER A 7 6.20 7.93 33.63
N SER A 8 7.05 7.22 32.89
CA SER A 8 7.20 7.43 31.45
C SER A 8 5.94 6.91 30.78
N ASN A 9 5.10 7.84 30.36
CA ASN A 9 3.89 7.58 29.60
C ASN A 9 4.28 6.95 28.26
N LYS A 10 4.40 5.62 28.22
CA LYS A 10 4.58 4.85 27.00
C LYS A 10 3.31 5.04 26.19
N LYS A 11 3.33 5.97 25.23
CA LYS A 11 2.31 6.04 24.19
C LYS A 11 2.25 4.67 23.56
N SER A 12 1.20 3.91 23.88
CA SER A 12 0.83 2.75 23.12
C SER A 12 0.58 3.25 21.70
N SER A 13 1.43 2.84 20.76
CA SER A 13 1.16 2.99 19.34
C SER A 13 -0.09 2.16 19.05
N GLY A 14 -1.23 2.80 19.19
CA GLY A 14 -2.53 2.21 18.96
C GLY A 14 -2.71 1.91 17.49
N SER A 15 -2.29 0.72 17.08
CA SER A 15 -2.88 -0.04 15.98
C SER A 15 -2.47 -1.52 16.09
N LYS A 16 -2.85 -2.18 17.19
CA LYS A 16 -3.20 -3.61 17.08
C LYS A 16 -4.48 -3.67 16.25
N GLY A 17 -4.36 -3.66 14.93
CA GLY A 17 -5.53 -3.66 14.06
C GLY A 17 -5.18 -3.46 12.60
N ARG A 18 -5.10 -4.60 11.89
CA ARG A 18 -4.94 -4.80 10.44
C ARG A 18 -3.49 -4.88 9.98
N ASP A 19 -3.10 -6.05 9.50
CA ASP A 19 -1.81 -6.33 8.84
C ASP A 19 -1.78 -5.64 7.48
N MET A 20 -1.54 -4.32 7.49
CA MET A 20 -1.33 -3.54 6.28
C MET A 20 0.15 -3.29 6.11
N LEU A 21 0.65 -3.59 4.91
CA LEU A 21 2.04 -3.37 4.52
C LEU A 21 2.30 -1.88 4.23
N ILE A 22 1.27 -1.17 3.74
CA ILE A 22 1.31 0.27 3.49
C ILE A 22 0.94 1.03 4.77
N ASN A 23 1.66 2.12 5.06
CA ASN A 23 1.44 2.95 6.24
C ASN A 23 0.14 3.76 6.12
N VAL A 24 -0.90 3.34 6.85
CA VAL A 24 -2.22 3.98 6.89
C VAL A 24 -2.14 5.46 7.31
N GLN A 25 -1.26 5.80 8.26
CA GLN A 25 -1.16 7.19 8.73
C GLN A 25 -0.60 8.09 7.62
N ALA A 26 0.39 7.62 6.87
CA ALA A 26 0.91 8.38 5.74
C ALA A 26 -0.16 8.63 4.67
N ILE A 27 -1.03 7.64 4.41
CA ILE A 27 -2.18 7.82 3.51
C ILE A 27 -3.19 8.82 4.07
N HIS A 28 -3.48 8.79 5.38
CA HIS A 28 -4.35 9.78 6.03
C HIS A 28 -3.77 11.20 5.97
N ASP A 29 -2.48 11.36 6.20
CA ASP A 29 -1.78 12.65 6.13
C ASP A 29 -1.83 13.22 4.71
N VAL A 30 -1.60 12.39 3.68
CA VAL A 30 -1.73 12.82 2.28
C VAL A 30 -3.17 13.25 1.97
N LEU A 31 -4.17 12.46 2.38
CA LEU A 31 -5.57 12.79 2.11
C LEU A 31 -6.00 14.09 2.80
N THR A 32 -5.56 14.34 4.03
CA THR A 32 -5.89 15.58 4.75
C THR A 32 -5.17 16.81 4.21
N GLN A 33 -3.98 16.64 3.64
CA GLN A 33 -3.24 17.73 2.99
C GLN A 33 -3.76 18.07 1.59
N THR A 34 -4.35 17.09 0.90
CA THR A 34 -4.79 17.22 -0.50
C THR A 34 -6.27 17.50 -0.66
N THR A 35 -7.06 17.40 0.42
CA THR A 35 -8.50 17.64 0.39
C THR A 35 -8.89 18.74 1.37
N GLU A 36 -9.90 19.53 1.01
CA GLU A 36 -10.43 20.59 1.88
C GLU A 36 -11.42 20.06 2.93
N VAL A 37 -11.72 18.76 2.90
CA VAL A 37 -12.73 18.11 3.76
C VAL A 37 -12.10 17.32 4.89
N GLN A 38 -12.83 17.16 5.99
CA GLN A 38 -12.40 16.26 7.06
C GLN A 38 -12.43 14.81 6.59
N VAL A 39 -11.25 14.18 6.59
CA VAL A 39 -11.09 12.76 6.22
C VAL A 39 -11.26 11.90 7.45
N GLN A 40 -12.31 11.07 7.46
CA GLN A 40 -12.50 10.09 8.51
C GLN A 40 -11.37 9.05 8.51
N PRO A 41 -10.81 8.64 9.66
CA PRO A 41 -9.72 7.67 9.72
C PRO A 41 -10.00 6.35 9.00
N ILE A 42 -11.26 5.91 8.97
CA ILE A 42 -11.66 4.67 8.29
C ILE A 42 -11.49 4.75 6.77
N ALA A 43 -11.65 5.94 6.17
CA ALA A 43 -11.50 6.15 4.74
C ALA A 43 -10.05 5.87 4.30
N SER A 44 -9.07 6.31 5.08
CA SER A 44 -7.66 6.03 4.83
C SER A 44 -7.33 4.55 4.90
N VAL A 45 -7.98 3.81 5.78
CA VAL A 45 -7.77 2.36 5.84
C VAL A 45 -8.33 1.67 4.60
N TYR A 46 -9.54 2.02 4.17
CA TYR A 46 -10.12 1.48 2.94
C TYR A 46 -9.24 1.78 1.73
N LEU A 47 -8.80 3.04 1.58
CA LEU A 47 -7.91 3.40 0.49
C LEU A 47 -6.59 2.63 0.56
N THR A 48 -6.00 2.50 1.75
CA THR A 48 -4.76 1.73 1.94
C THR A 48 -4.95 0.27 1.50
N ALA A 49 -6.12 -0.33 1.77
CA ALA A 49 -6.40 -1.72 1.41
C ALA A 49 -6.48 -1.87 -0.11
N ILE A 50 -7.17 -0.94 -0.77
CA ILE A 50 -7.31 -0.90 -2.23
C ILE A 50 -5.93 -0.72 -2.88
N LEU A 51 -5.12 0.24 -2.40
CA LEU A 51 -3.78 0.47 -2.92
C LEU A 51 -2.88 -0.76 -2.76
N GLN A 52 -2.93 -1.42 -1.59
CA GLN A 52 -2.14 -2.62 -1.35
C GLN A 52 -2.59 -3.79 -2.23
N PHE A 53 -3.90 -3.96 -2.41
CA PHE A 53 -4.47 -4.98 -3.29
C PHE A 53 -4.03 -4.79 -4.74
N ILE A 54 -4.23 -3.59 -5.31
CA ILE A 54 -3.82 -3.29 -6.70
C ILE A 54 -2.31 -3.45 -6.87
N THR A 55 -1.51 -3.02 -5.89
CA THR A 55 -0.06 -3.18 -5.92
C THR A 55 0.34 -4.66 -5.95
N ALA A 56 -0.30 -5.49 -5.13
CA ALA A 56 -0.05 -6.92 -5.09
C ALA A 56 -0.41 -7.59 -6.43
N GLU A 57 -1.57 -7.27 -7.00
CA GLU A 57 -2.04 -7.81 -8.29
C GLU A 57 -1.04 -7.49 -9.42
N VAL A 58 -0.60 -6.24 -9.53
CA VAL A 58 0.38 -5.83 -10.56
C VAL A 58 1.71 -6.59 -10.40
N ILE A 59 2.20 -6.76 -9.17
CA ILE A 59 3.45 -7.47 -8.90
C ILE A 59 3.30 -8.97 -9.20
N GLU A 60 2.18 -9.58 -8.81
CA GLU A 60 1.88 -10.99 -9.06
C GLU A 60 1.80 -11.29 -10.56
N THR A 61 1.04 -10.49 -11.31
CA THR A 61 0.90 -10.65 -12.77
C THR A 61 2.25 -10.48 -13.48
N ALA A 62 3.09 -9.53 -13.03
CA ALA A 62 4.43 -9.33 -13.58
C ALA A 62 5.37 -10.50 -13.27
N LEU A 63 5.38 -11.00 -12.03
CA LEU A 63 6.19 -12.17 -11.65
C LEU A 63 5.76 -13.42 -12.42
N ASN A 64 4.45 -13.69 -12.51
CA ASN A 64 3.92 -14.84 -13.23
C ASN A 64 4.30 -14.80 -14.72
N SER A 65 4.19 -13.62 -15.34
CA SER A 65 4.60 -13.40 -16.75
C SER A 65 6.09 -13.64 -16.97
N LYS A 66 6.94 -13.29 -15.99
CA LYS A 66 8.39 -13.44 -16.07
C LYS A 66 8.86 -14.87 -15.85
N LEU A 67 8.33 -15.53 -14.82
CA LEU A 67 8.65 -16.93 -14.51
C LEU A 67 8.18 -17.88 -15.63
N GLY A 68 7.03 -17.58 -16.27
CA GLY A 68 6.55 -18.31 -17.44
C GLY A 68 7.52 -18.30 -18.64
N GLN A 69 8.42 -17.32 -18.72
CA GLN A 69 9.43 -17.20 -19.78
C GLN A 69 10.74 -17.98 -19.48
N LYS A 70 10.75 -18.85 -18.46
CA LYS A 70 11.94 -19.59 -17.99
C LYS A 70 13.07 -18.69 -17.50
N GLN A 71 12.78 -17.44 -17.15
CA GLN A 71 13.72 -16.58 -16.47
C GLN A 71 13.61 -16.83 -14.96
N GLU A 72 14.70 -17.28 -14.33
CA GLU A 72 14.73 -17.58 -12.89
C GLU A 72 14.89 -16.32 -12.01
N SER A 73 14.94 -15.13 -12.60
CA SER A 73 15.11 -13.88 -11.85
C SER A 73 13.78 -13.39 -11.27
N THR A 74 13.77 -13.17 -9.96
CA THR A 74 12.66 -12.57 -9.21
C THR A 74 12.67 -11.03 -9.20
N THR A 75 13.68 -10.41 -9.82
CA THR A 75 13.78 -8.95 -9.90
C THR A 75 12.90 -8.44 -11.02
N LEU A 76 11.87 -7.64 -10.72
CA LEU A 76 11.04 -6.98 -11.72
C LEU A 76 11.66 -5.66 -12.19
N ASN A 77 11.55 -5.36 -13.48
CA ASN A 77 11.85 -4.04 -14.04
C ASN A 77 10.58 -3.37 -14.60
N THR A 78 10.71 -2.13 -15.08
CA THR A 78 9.58 -1.36 -15.62
C THR A 78 8.89 -2.03 -16.82
N ASP A 79 9.65 -2.71 -17.68
CA ASP A 79 9.08 -3.41 -18.84
C ASP A 79 8.24 -4.62 -18.42
N ASP A 80 8.66 -5.34 -17.38
CA ASP A 80 7.90 -6.46 -16.81
C ASP A 80 6.54 -5.97 -16.28
N ILE A 81 6.53 -4.83 -15.58
CA ILE A 81 5.30 -4.19 -15.06
C ILE A 81 4.39 -3.73 -16.21
N ASN A 82 4.95 -3.05 -17.22
CA ASN A 82 4.17 -2.55 -18.35
C ASN A 82 3.54 -3.70 -19.14
N LYS A 83 4.28 -4.79 -19.38
CA LYS A 83 3.74 -5.98 -20.05
C LYS A 83 2.63 -6.62 -19.24
N ALA A 84 2.78 -6.72 -17.91
CA ALA A 84 1.75 -7.26 -17.04
C ALA A 84 0.45 -6.45 -17.11
N ILE A 85 0.55 -5.11 -17.04
CA ILE A 85 -0.60 -4.21 -17.15
C ILE A 85 -1.29 -4.33 -18.52
N GLN A 86 -0.51 -4.44 -19.61
CA GLN A 86 -1.08 -4.58 -20.96
C GLN A 86 -1.71 -5.95 -21.23
N ALA A 87 -1.23 -7.00 -20.56
CA ALA A 87 -1.72 -8.36 -20.74
C ALA A 87 -3.01 -8.62 -19.96
N ASP A 88 -3.24 -7.89 -18.86
CA ASP A 88 -4.43 -8.04 -18.01
C ASP A 88 -5.50 -6.98 -18.38
N PRO A 89 -6.71 -7.38 -18.82
CA PRO A 89 -7.75 -6.44 -19.24
C PRO A 89 -8.24 -5.50 -18.14
N ASP A 90 -8.28 -5.95 -16.88
CA ASP A 90 -8.77 -5.16 -15.75
C ASP A 90 -7.71 -4.14 -15.31
N LEU A 91 -6.43 -4.54 -15.26
CA LEU A 91 -5.31 -3.61 -15.05
C LEU A 91 -5.20 -2.61 -16.22
N MET A 92 -5.30 -3.07 -17.47
CA MET A 92 -5.28 -2.19 -18.63
C MET A 92 -6.40 -1.16 -18.54
N ARG A 93 -7.62 -1.57 -18.17
CA ARG A 93 -8.75 -0.66 -17.98
C ARG A 93 -8.49 0.34 -16.84
N LEU A 94 -7.91 -0.10 -15.73
CA LEU A 94 -7.61 0.73 -14.57
C LEU A 94 -6.55 1.80 -14.88
N PHE A 95 -5.50 1.45 -15.63
CA PHE A 95 -4.38 2.34 -15.93
C PHE A 95 -4.56 3.17 -17.21
N ASN A 96 -5.50 2.81 -18.09
CA ASN A 96 -5.78 3.52 -19.33
C ASN A 96 -6.91 4.56 -19.20
N ILE A 97 -7.15 5.07 -17.98
CA ILE A 97 -8.09 6.16 -17.73
C ILE A 97 -7.41 7.48 -18.09
N THR A 98 -7.49 7.84 -19.37
CA THR A 98 -7.19 9.19 -19.92
C THR A 98 -8.36 9.67 -20.73
#